data_AF-A0AA35X0W8-F1
#
_entry.id   AF-A0AA35X0W8-F1
#
_cell.length_a   1.000
_cell.length_b   1.000
_cell.length_c   1.000
_cell.angle_alpha   90.00
_cell.angle_beta   90.00
_cell.angle_gamma   90.00
#
_symmetry.space_group_name_H-M   'P 1'
#
loop_
_entity.id
_entity.type
_entity.pdbx_description
1 polymer ?
#
loop_
_entity_poly.entity_id
_entity_poly.type
_entity_poly.pdbx_seq_one_letter_code
_entity_poly.pdbx_strand_id
1 'polypeptide(L)'
;MFGGSRKDFQNTGHGRFRADVNILLCGDPGTSKSQLLQYVHNLMPRGQYTSGKGSSAVGLTAYVTRDPETRQLVLQTGALVLSDNGICCIDEFDKMNDSTRAILHEVMEQQTISIAKAGIICTLNARTSILAAANPRMSQWDERSTVVENIQLPHTLLSRFDLIFLMLDPQDEQFDRRLATHLVSLYHQSKEDEENVFMDMSSLRDYIAYARSYIQPSLSEEAGQALIQAYVDMRKIGSSRGAVTAYPRQLESLIRLAEAHAKMRFSGTVEIVDVEEAKRLHREALKQAATDPKTGIIDVGILTTGVSSSERSRRQLLAKELLKLLQSKAKSGAQLKTQAVLEMMQAQSQVVSYEENMYYGIHTTFICDFHTHHPVGAHD
;
A
#
# COMPACT_ATOMS: atom_id res chain seq x y z
N MET A 1 9.52 -12.70 0.39
CA MET A 1 10.31 -13.92 0.72
C MET A 1 11.61 -13.98 -0.08
N PHE A 2 11.58 -13.97 -1.42
CA PHE A 2 12.80 -13.98 -2.24
C PHE A 2 13.56 -12.64 -2.23
N GLY A 3 12.84 -11.53 -2.30
CA GLY A 3 13.40 -10.16 -2.32
C GLY A 3 14.20 -9.87 -3.59
N GLY A 4 14.54 -8.59 -3.82
CA GLY A 4 15.35 -8.19 -4.96
C GLY A 4 16.81 -8.62 -4.86
N SER A 5 17.61 -8.29 -5.88
CA SER A 5 19.06 -8.50 -5.86
C SER A 5 19.77 -7.36 -5.12
N ARG A 6 20.81 -7.68 -4.36
CA ARG A 6 21.61 -6.65 -3.68
C ARG A 6 22.64 -6.11 -4.66
N LYS A 7 22.51 -4.84 -5.01
CA LYS A 7 23.45 -4.13 -5.87
C LYS A 7 24.20 -3.11 -5.03
N ASP A 8 25.51 -3.31 -4.89
CA ASP A 8 26.38 -2.36 -4.22
C ASP A 8 26.91 -1.35 -5.24
N PHE A 9 26.39 -0.12 -5.18
CA PHE A 9 26.80 0.99 -6.04
C PHE A 9 27.93 1.83 -5.42
N GLN A 10 28.69 1.28 -4.47
CA GLN A 10 29.78 2.02 -3.81
C GLN A 10 30.82 2.55 -4.82
N ASN A 11 31.02 1.85 -5.93
CA ASN A 11 31.93 2.26 -7.00
C ASN A 11 31.46 3.50 -7.79
N THR A 12 30.16 3.82 -7.79
CA THR A 12 29.61 4.99 -8.49
C THR A 12 29.31 6.16 -7.55
N GLY A 13 29.67 6.05 -6.27
CA GLY A 13 29.41 7.08 -5.25
C GLY A 13 27.92 7.25 -4.90
N HIS A 14 27.04 6.49 -5.56
CA HIS A 14 25.64 6.39 -5.17
C HIS A 14 25.53 5.47 -3.94
N GLY A 15 24.70 5.88 -2.98
CA GLY A 15 24.50 5.15 -1.73
C GLY A 15 23.95 3.74 -1.92
N ARG A 16 23.69 3.05 -0.80
CA ARG A 16 23.05 1.73 -0.83
C ARG A 16 21.60 1.86 -1.25
N PHE A 17 21.22 1.16 -2.31
CA PHE A 17 19.82 1.05 -2.70
C PHE A 17 19.17 -0.13 -1.98
N ARG A 18 17.94 0.09 -1.50
CA ARG A 18 17.11 -0.97 -0.93
C ARG A 18 16.80 -2.02 -2.00
N ALA A 19 17.06 -3.29 -1.70
CA ALA A 19 16.69 -4.44 -2.54
C ALA A 19 15.41 -5.14 -2.04
N ASP A 20 15.08 -4.96 -0.77
CA ASP A 20 13.94 -5.62 -0.13
C ASP A 20 12.61 -4.96 -0.50
N VAL A 21 11.56 -5.78 -0.52
CA VAL A 21 10.20 -5.39 -0.90
C VAL A 21 9.35 -5.28 0.36
N ASN A 22 8.68 -4.14 0.53
CA ASN A 22 7.77 -3.88 1.63
C ASN A 22 6.32 -4.01 1.17
N ILE A 23 5.54 -4.77 1.92
CA ILE A 23 4.13 -5.08 1.59
C ILE A 23 3.23 -4.66 2.75
N LEU A 24 2.14 -3.98 2.41
CA LEU A 24 1.07 -3.63 3.35
C LEU A 24 -0.21 -4.38 2.97
N LEU A 25 -0.80 -5.07 3.93
CA LEU A 25 -2.10 -5.72 3.84
C LEU A 25 -3.12 -4.89 4.62
N CYS A 26 -4.08 -4.30 3.92
CA CYS A 26 -5.17 -3.52 4.50
C CYS A 26 -6.48 -4.25 4.22
N GLY A 27 -7.43 -4.21 5.14
CA GLY A 27 -8.69 -4.92 4.92
C GLY A 27 -9.59 -4.93 6.14
N ASP A 28 -10.75 -5.55 6.02
CA ASP A 28 -11.65 -5.69 7.17
C ASP A 28 -11.12 -6.71 8.19
N PRO A 29 -11.53 -6.62 9.47
CA PRO A 29 -11.34 -7.69 10.44
C PRO A 29 -11.97 -9.00 9.92
N GLY A 30 -11.39 -10.15 10.29
CA GLY A 30 -11.91 -11.46 9.86
C GLY A 30 -11.30 -12.00 8.57
N THR A 31 -10.59 -11.17 7.79
CA THR A 31 -9.91 -11.57 6.53
C THR A 31 -8.60 -12.37 6.72
N SER A 32 -8.40 -13.02 7.89
CA SER A 32 -7.24 -13.87 8.22
C SER A 32 -5.84 -13.22 8.05
N LYS A 33 -5.75 -11.88 8.01
CA LYS A 33 -4.50 -11.10 7.91
C LYS A 33 -3.43 -11.53 8.92
N SER A 34 -3.80 -11.55 10.20
CA SER A 34 -2.89 -11.91 11.29
C SER A 34 -2.40 -13.36 11.17
N GLN A 35 -3.26 -14.26 10.70
CA GLN A 35 -2.91 -15.67 10.48
C GLN A 35 -1.92 -15.83 9.31
N LEU A 36 -2.08 -15.04 8.24
CA LEU A 36 -1.11 -14.97 7.15
C LEU A 36 0.25 -14.47 7.66
N LEU A 37 0.28 -13.42 8.49
CA LEU A 37 1.52 -12.93 9.09
C LEU A 37 2.20 -14.01 9.95
N GLN A 38 1.45 -14.72 10.79
CA GLN A 38 1.97 -15.81 11.61
C GLN A 38 2.51 -16.97 10.76
N TYR A 39 1.80 -17.31 9.68
CA TYR A 39 2.26 -18.32 8.73
C TYR A 39 3.60 -17.94 8.10
N VAL A 40 3.75 -16.68 7.63
CA VAL A 40 5.00 -16.16 7.06
C VAL A 40 6.11 -16.11 8.11
N HIS A 41 5.80 -15.76 9.35
CA HIS A 41 6.76 -15.77 10.46
C HIS A 41 7.32 -17.17 10.71
N ASN A 42 6.46 -18.21 10.73
CA ASN A 42 6.86 -19.60 10.94
C ASN A 42 7.63 -20.19 9.74
N LEU A 43 7.34 -19.70 8.54
CA LEU A 43 8.02 -20.13 7.32
C LEU A 43 9.43 -19.53 7.22
N MET A 44 9.65 -18.29 7.63
CA MET A 44 10.93 -17.61 7.45
C MET A 44 11.90 -17.89 8.62
N PRO A 45 13.15 -18.34 8.37
CA PRO A 45 14.12 -18.65 9.43
C PRO A 45 14.56 -17.44 10.26
N ARG A 46 14.35 -16.22 9.72
CA ARG A 46 14.57 -14.93 10.41
C ARG A 46 13.31 -14.07 10.39
N GLY A 47 12.15 -14.70 10.53
CA GLY A 47 10.89 -14.00 10.72
C GLY A 47 10.81 -13.46 12.15
N GLN A 48 10.37 -12.23 12.33
CA GLN A 48 9.94 -11.72 13.64
C GLN A 48 8.50 -11.24 13.56
N TYR A 49 7.67 -11.62 14.54
CA TYR A 49 6.29 -11.15 14.64
C TYR A 49 6.16 -10.13 15.77
N THR A 50 5.58 -8.98 15.45
CA THR A 50 5.38 -7.87 16.39
C THR A 50 3.99 -7.28 16.21
N SER A 51 3.35 -6.87 17.31
CA SER A 51 2.09 -6.12 17.27
C SER A 51 2.37 -4.64 17.45
N GLY A 52 1.71 -3.78 16.68
CA GLY A 52 1.86 -2.33 16.73
C GLY A 52 1.51 -1.72 18.08
N LYS A 53 0.57 -2.31 18.83
CA LYS A 53 0.26 -1.91 20.22
C LYS A 53 1.25 -2.46 21.24
N GLY A 54 1.69 -3.70 21.05
CA GLY A 54 2.61 -4.38 21.97
C GLY A 54 4.07 -3.94 21.85
N SER A 55 4.42 -3.28 20.74
CA SER A 55 5.80 -2.94 20.41
C SER A 55 6.07 -1.45 20.64
N SER A 56 6.81 -1.16 21.71
CA SER A 56 7.36 0.18 21.90
C SER A 56 8.49 0.46 20.88
N ALA A 57 8.76 1.74 20.61
CA ALA A 57 9.90 2.18 19.80
C ALA A 57 11.24 1.54 20.24
N VAL A 58 11.35 1.29 21.56
CA VAL A 58 12.50 0.68 22.23
C VAL A 58 12.60 -0.83 21.91
N GLY A 59 11.46 -1.53 21.85
CA GLY A 59 11.39 -2.95 21.49
C GLY A 59 11.64 -3.22 20.00
N LEU A 60 11.35 -2.26 19.12
CA LEU A 60 11.60 -2.39 17.69
C LEU A 60 13.04 -2.09 17.29
N THR A 61 13.69 -1.14 17.96
CA THR A 61 15.04 -0.65 17.58
C THR A 61 16.15 -1.38 18.31
N ALA A 62 16.69 -0.75 19.34
CA ALA A 62 17.59 -1.31 20.31
C ALA A 62 17.48 -0.46 21.57
N TYR A 63 17.83 -1.05 22.70
CA TYR A 63 17.73 -0.39 23.99
C TYR A 63 18.99 -0.61 24.79
N VAL A 64 19.31 0.37 25.61
CA VAL A 64 20.50 0.34 26.44
C VAL A 64 20.06 -0.13 27.81
N THR A 65 20.58 -1.26 28.25
CA THR A 65 20.42 -1.75 29.62
C THR A 65 21.75 -1.67 30.34
N ARG A 66 21.70 -1.52 31.66
CA ARG A 66 22.87 -1.64 32.49
C ARG A 66 22.96 -3.08 32.95
N ASP A 67 24.03 -3.76 32.57
CA ASP A 67 24.29 -5.13 33.03
C ASP A 67 24.54 -5.13 34.54
N PRO A 68 23.81 -5.94 35.35
CA PRO A 68 23.99 -6.00 36.80
C PRO A 68 25.38 -6.50 37.21
N GLU A 69 26.04 -7.34 36.39
CA GLU A 69 27.33 -7.92 36.74
C GLU A 69 28.49 -6.96 36.46
N THR A 70 28.60 -6.49 35.22
CA THR A 70 29.70 -5.61 34.81
C THR A 70 29.47 -4.13 35.15
N ARG A 71 28.23 -3.75 35.51
CA ARG A 71 27.78 -2.36 35.67
C ARG A 71 27.98 -1.47 34.44
N GLN A 72 28.32 -2.06 33.29
CA GLN A 72 28.49 -1.36 32.02
C GLN A 72 27.15 -1.22 31.29
N LEU A 73 27.08 -0.24 30.40
CA LEU A 73 25.93 -0.04 29.51
C LEU A 73 26.08 -0.98 28.32
N VAL A 74 25.15 -1.91 28.16
CA VAL A 74 25.10 -2.86 27.05
C VAL A 74 23.93 -2.51 26.14
N LEU A 75 24.17 -2.66 24.83
CA LEU A 75 23.15 -2.43 23.81
C LEU A 75 22.45 -3.76 23.50
N GLN A 76 21.15 -3.83 23.74
CA GLN A 76 20.32 -4.98 23.39
C GLN A 76 19.50 -4.68 22.14
N THR A 77 19.54 -5.59 21.18
CA THR A 77 18.89 -5.47 19.87
C THR A 77 17.38 -5.69 19.96
N GLY A 78 16.61 -4.86 19.28
CA GLY A 78 15.16 -5.02 19.11
C GLY A 78 14.78 -5.85 17.89
N ALA A 79 13.47 -5.98 17.65
CA ALA A 79 12.91 -6.88 16.65
C ALA A 79 13.36 -6.60 15.20
N LEU A 80 13.54 -5.33 14.82
CA LEU A 80 13.98 -4.98 13.46
C LEU A 80 15.45 -5.34 13.22
N VAL A 81 16.31 -5.19 14.22
CA VAL A 81 17.72 -5.57 14.11
C VAL A 81 17.87 -7.10 14.10
N LEU A 82 17.07 -7.80 14.93
CA LEU A 82 17.06 -9.26 14.96
C LEU A 82 16.58 -9.89 13.65
N SER A 83 15.74 -9.18 12.89
CA SER A 83 15.23 -9.64 11.59
C SER A 83 16.12 -9.26 10.40
N ASP A 84 17.41 -8.90 10.61
CA ASP A 84 18.34 -8.59 9.51
C ASP A 84 18.43 -9.73 8.49
N ASN A 85 18.22 -9.38 7.22
CA ASN A 85 18.04 -10.27 6.07
C ASN A 85 16.82 -11.20 6.20
N GLY A 86 15.83 -10.83 6.98
CA GLY A 86 14.60 -11.59 7.22
C GLY A 86 13.35 -10.79 6.85
N ILE A 87 12.24 -11.18 7.47
CA ILE A 87 10.95 -10.48 7.34
C ILE A 87 10.50 -10.06 8.75
N CYS A 88 10.19 -8.78 8.92
CA CYS A 88 9.52 -8.30 10.11
C CYS A 88 8.03 -8.19 9.81
N CYS A 89 7.23 -9.02 10.48
CA CYS A 89 5.78 -8.99 10.42
C CYS A 89 5.25 -8.05 11.51
N ILE A 90 4.51 -7.03 11.10
CA ILE A 90 3.92 -6.03 11.99
C ILE A 90 2.40 -6.11 11.85
N ASP A 91 1.72 -6.56 12.89
CA ASP A 91 0.27 -6.52 12.98
C ASP A 91 -0.22 -5.20 13.60
N GLU A 92 -1.48 -4.83 13.39
CA GLU A 92 -2.07 -3.60 13.94
C GLU A 92 -1.23 -2.33 13.65
N PHE A 93 -0.74 -2.21 12.43
CA PHE A 93 0.14 -1.12 12.00
C PHE A 93 -0.49 0.27 12.19
N ASP A 94 -1.82 0.37 12.10
CA ASP A 94 -2.61 1.59 12.33
C ASP A 94 -2.49 2.11 13.77
N LYS A 95 -2.36 1.20 14.76
CA LYS A 95 -2.36 1.52 16.20
C LYS A 95 -0.98 1.91 16.75
N MET A 96 0.04 2.03 15.90
CA MET A 96 1.38 2.42 16.34
C MET A 96 1.49 3.90 16.69
N ASN A 97 2.29 4.20 17.73
CA ASN A 97 2.63 5.56 18.14
C ASN A 97 3.53 6.28 17.12
N ASP A 98 3.47 7.60 17.06
CA ASP A 98 4.24 8.41 16.10
C ASP A 98 5.77 8.29 16.27
N SER A 99 6.26 8.07 17.49
CA SER A 99 7.70 7.82 17.74
C SER A 99 8.18 6.53 17.09
N THR A 100 7.36 5.48 17.11
CA THR A 100 7.62 4.22 16.43
C THR A 100 7.58 4.39 14.91
N ARG A 101 6.62 5.18 14.39
CA ARG A 101 6.52 5.49 12.95
C ARG A 101 7.75 6.24 12.43
N ALA A 102 8.33 7.15 13.23
CA ALA A 102 9.54 7.88 12.87
C ALA A 102 10.74 6.95 12.60
N ILE A 103 10.90 5.91 13.42
CA ILE A 103 11.93 4.88 13.22
C ILE A 103 11.69 4.11 11.92
N LEU A 104 10.44 3.74 11.63
CA LEU A 104 10.11 3.01 10.41
C LEU A 104 10.40 3.84 9.15
N HIS A 105 10.28 5.17 9.21
CA HIS A 105 10.71 6.03 8.09
C HIS A 105 12.20 5.86 7.76
N GLU A 106 13.04 5.75 8.78
CA GLU A 106 14.48 5.54 8.62
C GLU A 106 14.78 4.13 8.09
N VAL A 107 14.21 3.09 8.74
CA VAL A 107 14.46 1.68 8.38
C VAL A 107 13.96 1.36 6.97
N MET A 108 12.77 1.83 6.59
CA MET A 108 12.22 1.55 5.27
C MET A 108 12.98 2.27 4.15
N GLU A 109 13.60 3.42 4.41
CA GLU A 109 14.33 4.18 3.39
C GLU A 109 15.80 3.79 3.30
N GLN A 110 16.50 3.77 4.44
CA GLN A 110 17.95 3.61 4.53
C GLN A 110 18.38 2.20 4.95
N GLN A 111 17.45 1.36 5.45
CA GLN A 111 17.75 0.03 6.01
C GLN A 111 18.78 0.07 7.15
N THR A 112 18.83 1.17 7.88
CA THR A 112 19.70 1.40 9.03
C THR A 112 18.91 2.02 10.17
N ILE A 113 19.39 1.83 11.39
CA ILE A 113 18.85 2.44 12.60
C ILE A 113 19.99 3.19 13.28
N SER A 114 19.88 4.51 13.36
CA SER A 114 20.78 5.36 14.11
C SER A 114 20.34 5.48 15.57
N ILE A 115 21.27 5.20 16.49
CA ILE A 115 21.02 5.24 17.93
C ILE A 115 22.06 6.12 18.58
N ALA A 116 21.58 7.14 19.28
CA ALA A 116 22.37 8.02 20.13
C ALA A 116 21.73 8.06 21.52
N LYS A 117 22.10 7.11 22.40
CA LYS A 117 21.55 7.00 23.76
C LYS A 117 22.63 6.63 24.76
N ALA A 118 22.57 7.25 25.94
CA ALA A 118 23.46 6.96 27.09
C ALA A 118 24.97 6.96 26.73
N GLY A 119 25.39 7.88 25.86
CA GLY A 119 26.79 8.00 25.40
C GLY A 119 27.19 7.01 24.30
N ILE A 120 26.33 6.07 23.91
CA ILE A 120 26.55 5.16 22.79
C ILE A 120 25.95 5.78 21.53
N ILE A 121 26.81 6.09 20.57
CA ILE A 121 26.44 6.55 19.24
C ILE A 121 26.82 5.44 18.26
N CYS A 122 25.83 4.75 17.70
CA CYS A 122 26.07 3.67 16.75
C CYS A 122 24.97 3.63 15.69
N THR A 123 25.31 3.12 14.51
CA THR A 123 24.36 2.83 13.44
C THR A 123 24.30 1.32 13.26
N LEU A 124 23.11 0.74 13.47
CA LEU A 124 22.86 -0.67 13.29
C LEU A 124 22.23 -0.90 11.92
N ASN A 125 22.64 -1.95 11.23
CA ASN A 125 22.02 -2.35 9.97
C ASN A 125 20.71 -3.10 10.27
N ALA A 126 19.64 -2.74 9.58
CA ALA A 126 18.32 -3.38 9.67
C ALA A 126 17.81 -3.65 8.25
N ARG A 127 18.47 -4.55 7.52
CA ARG A 127 18.12 -4.91 6.14
C ARG A 127 16.99 -5.92 6.14
N THR A 128 15.80 -5.43 6.49
CA THR A 128 14.62 -6.27 6.70
C THR A 128 13.55 -5.91 5.72
N SER A 129 12.84 -6.92 5.19
CA SER A 129 11.58 -6.69 4.48
C SER A 129 10.46 -6.50 5.52
N ILE A 130 9.64 -5.47 5.36
CA ILE A 130 8.49 -5.25 6.24
C ILE A 130 7.23 -5.82 5.60
N LEU A 131 6.54 -6.67 6.34
CA LEU A 131 5.20 -7.14 6.02
C LEU A 131 4.26 -6.61 7.10
N ALA A 132 3.43 -5.63 6.75
CA ALA A 132 2.53 -4.99 7.68
C ALA A 132 1.07 -5.39 7.42
N ALA A 133 0.28 -5.56 8.48
CA ALA A 133 -1.16 -5.62 8.41
C ALA A 133 -1.77 -4.40 9.12
N ALA A 134 -2.75 -3.78 8.47
CA ALA A 134 -3.50 -2.67 9.01
C ALA A 134 -5.01 -2.92 8.90
N ASN A 135 -5.75 -2.29 9.80
CA ASN A 135 -7.21 -2.26 9.77
C ASN A 135 -7.71 -0.85 9.42
N PRO A 136 -8.87 -0.72 8.78
CA PRO A 136 -9.51 0.57 8.58
C PRO A 136 -9.96 1.16 9.92
N ARG A 137 -10.00 2.49 10.01
CA ARG A 137 -10.30 3.24 11.23
C ARG A 137 -11.61 2.82 11.91
N MET A 138 -12.66 2.58 11.13
CA MET A 138 -14.00 2.21 11.64
C MET A 138 -14.19 0.70 11.74
N SER A 139 -13.14 -0.11 11.64
CA SER A 139 -13.21 -1.58 11.59
C SER A 139 -14.02 -2.16 10.43
N GLN A 140 -14.52 -1.31 9.53
CA GLN A 140 -15.15 -1.68 8.28
C GLN A 140 -14.69 -0.69 7.22
N TRP A 141 -14.48 -1.19 6.02
CA TRP A 141 -14.14 -0.39 4.87
C TRP A 141 -15.34 0.45 4.44
N ASP A 142 -15.21 1.78 4.54
CA ASP A 142 -16.21 2.67 3.97
C ASP A 142 -15.89 2.87 2.49
N GLU A 143 -16.78 2.37 1.63
CA GLU A 143 -16.65 2.55 0.20
C GLU A 143 -16.67 4.01 -0.18
N ARG A 144 -17.36 4.92 0.53
CA ARG A 144 -17.49 6.32 0.10
C ARG A 144 -16.25 7.18 0.38
N SER A 145 -15.39 6.70 1.24
CA SER A 145 -14.19 7.38 1.71
C SER A 145 -12.97 6.92 0.94
N THR A 146 -11.95 7.77 0.83
CA THR A 146 -10.74 7.38 0.10
C THR A 146 -9.91 6.39 0.91
N VAL A 147 -9.10 5.58 0.21
CA VAL A 147 -8.21 4.56 0.80
C VAL A 147 -7.29 5.15 1.87
N VAL A 148 -6.81 6.37 1.65
CA VAL A 148 -5.96 7.09 2.62
C VAL A 148 -6.72 7.45 3.88
N GLU A 149 -7.94 7.98 3.74
CA GLU A 149 -8.78 8.36 4.87
C GLU A 149 -9.19 7.14 5.69
N ASN A 150 -9.50 6.03 5.03
CA ASN A 150 -9.84 4.76 5.66
C ASN A 150 -8.69 4.20 6.49
N ILE A 151 -7.45 4.25 5.98
CA ILE A 151 -6.27 3.66 6.63
C ILE A 151 -5.65 4.60 7.68
N GLN A 152 -5.88 5.91 7.60
CA GLN A 152 -5.35 6.91 8.54
C GLN A 152 -3.80 6.87 8.68
N LEU A 153 -3.08 6.60 7.58
CA LEU A 153 -1.62 6.63 7.56
C LEU A 153 -1.08 7.84 6.78
N PRO A 154 0.05 8.43 7.23
CA PRO A 154 0.73 9.47 6.47
C PRO A 154 1.17 8.97 5.09
N HIS A 155 1.00 9.82 4.08
CA HIS A 155 1.44 9.58 2.70
C HIS A 155 2.94 9.24 2.55
N THR A 156 3.74 9.82 3.44
CA THR A 156 5.18 9.55 3.49
C THR A 156 5.45 8.08 3.81
N LEU A 157 4.63 7.40 4.61
CA LEU A 157 4.74 5.96 4.86
C LEU A 157 4.15 5.13 3.71
N LEU A 158 2.95 5.47 3.24
CA LEU A 158 2.28 4.71 2.17
C LEU A 158 3.14 4.62 0.91
N SER A 159 3.80 5.72 0.53
CA SER A 159 4.72 5.75 -0.61
C SER A 159 6.00 4.93 -0.43
N ARG A 160 6.29 4.37 0.76
CA ARG A 160 7.48 3.52 1.00
C ARG A 160 7.19 2.03 0.89
N PHE A 161 5.91 1.66 0.89
CA PHE A 161 5.46 0.31 0.55
C PHE A 161 5.49 0.15 -0.97
N ASP A 162 6.04 -0.96 -1.44
CA ASP A 162 6.10 -1.26 -2.88
C ASP A 162 4.75 -1.82 -3.36
N LEU A 163 4.04 -2.56 -2.49
CA LEU A 163 2.71 -3.12 -2.75
C LEU A 163 1.78 -2.88 -1.55
N ILE A 164 0.56 -2.44 -1.86
CA ILE A 164 -0.53 -2.30 -0.90
C ILE A 164 -1.68 -3.16 -1.41
N PHE A 165 -2.02 -4.21 -0.67
CA PHE A 165 -3.16 -5.08 -0.99
C PHE A 165 -4.36 -4.69 -0.14
N LEU A 166 -5.50 -4.51 -0.80
CA LEU A 166 -6.78 -4.35 -0.14
C LEU A 166 -7.51 -5.69 -0.15
N MET A 167 -7.65 -6.28 1.03
CA MET A 167 -8.45 -7.47 1.28
C MET A 167 -9.79 -7.02 1.85
N LEU A 168 -10.70 -6.73 0.94
CA LEU A 168 -12.10 -6.47 1.28
C LEU A 168 -12.81 -7.80 1.46
N ASP A 169 -13.76 -7.85 2.38
CA ASP A 169 -14.61 -9.02 2.58
C ASP A 169 -15.88 -8.88 1.72
N PRO A 170 -15.96 -9.51 0.53
CA PRO A 170 -17.18 -9.50 -0.24
C PRO A 170 -18.21 -10.39 0.46
N GLN A 171 -19.37 -9.84 0.82
CA GLN A 171 -20.50 -10.59 1.35
C GLN A 171 -21.20 -11.37 0.22
N ASP A 172 -20.51 -12.36 -0.35
CA ASP A 172 -21.03 -13.24 -1.40
C ASP A 172 -21.27 -14.65 -0.85
N GLU A 173 -22.53 -15.09 -0.88
CA GLU A 173 -22.96 -16.40 -0.40
C GLU A 173 -22.20 -17.55 -1.07
N GLN A 174 -21.82 -17.39 -2.35
CA GLN A 174 -21.07 -18.43 -3.05
C GLN A 174 -19.65 -18.57 -2.52
N PHE A 175 -19.00 -17.45 -2.22
CA PHE A 175 -17.65 -17.43 -1.66
C PHE A 175 -17.68 -17.98 -0.22
N ASP A 176 -18.65 -17.54 0.58
CA ASP A 176 -18.85 -18.00 1.95
C ASP A 176 -19.10 -19.51 2.02
N ARG A 177 -19.94 -20.05 1.12
CA ARG A 177 -20.17 -21.50 1.06
C ARG A 177 -18.88 -22.26 0.77
N ARG A 178 -18.05 -21.79 -0.17
CA ARG A 178 -16.77 -22.43 -0.50
C ARG A 178 -15.80 -22.36 0.68
N LEU A 179 -15.70 -21.20 1.32
CA LEU A 179 -14.86 -20.99 2.50
C LEU A 179 -15.28 -21.89 3.66
N ALA A 180 -16.59 -21.92 3.97
CA ALA A 180 -17.14 -22.74 5.03
C ALA A 180 -16.91 -24.23 4.76
N THR A 181 -17.12 -24.69 3.52
CA THR A 181 -16.84 -26.08 3.12
C THR A 181 -15.37 -26.43 3.33
N HIS A 182 -14.46 -25.54 2.94
CA HIS A 182 -13.03 -25.74 3.14
C HIS A 182 -12.64 -25.75 4.63
N LEU A 183 -13.15 -24.81 5.43
CA LEU A 183 -12.87 -24.76 6.87
C LEU A 183 -13.37 -26.02 7.58
N VAL A 184 -14.60 -26.46 7.30
CA VAL A 184 -15.15 -27.69 7.86
C VAL A 184 -14.34 -28.90 7.41
N SER A 185 -13.86 -28.93 6.16
CA SER A 185 -12.99 -30.01 5.69
C SER A 185 -11.69 -30.10 6.49
N LEU A 186 -11.07 -28.98 6.88
CA LEU A 186 -9.86 -28.97 7.72
C LEU A 186 -10.09 -29.57 9.12
N TYR A 187 -11.29 -29.40 9.69
CA TYR A 187 -11.64 -30.00 10.99
C TYR A 187 -12.09 -31.47 10.87
N HIS A 188 -12.57 -31.88 9.70
CA HIS A 188 -13.04 -33.25 9.45
C HIS A 188 -11.95 -34.16 8.85
N GLN A 189 -10.89 -33.58 8.30
CA GLN A 189 -9.79 -34.32 7.71
C GLN A 189 -9.09 -35.21 8.74
N SER A 190 -9.11 -36.51 8.45
CA SER A 190 -8.21 -37.50 9.05
C SER A 190 -6.78 -37.23 8.59
N LYS A 191 -5.78 -37.62 9.40
CA LYS A 191 -4.33 -37.47 9.13
C LYS A 191 -3.87 -37.99 7.74
N GLU A 192 -4.69 -38.77 7.06
CA GLU A 192 -4.42 -39.37 5.75
C GLU A 192 -4.47 -38.34 4.60
N ASP A 193 -5.14 -37.19 4.76
CA ASP A 193 -5.18 -36.14 3.73
C ASP A 193 -3.97 -35.18 3.76
N GLU A 194 -3.12 -35.24 4.80
CA GLU A 194 -1.84 -34.53 4.84
C GLU A 194 -0.87 -35.03 3.74
N GLU A 195 -1.09 -36.23 3.19
CA GLU A 195 -0.25 -36.84 2.15
C GLU A 195 -0.41 -36.18 0.76
N ASN A 196 -1.47 -35.38 0.55
CA ASN A 196 -1.66 -34.63 -0.71
C ASN A 196 -0.96 -33.26 -0.73
N VAL A 197 -0.18 -32.91 0.30
CA VAL A 197 0.63 -31.69 0.28
C VAL A 197 1.86 -31.94 -0.61
N PHE A 198 1.77 -31.46 -1.86
CA PHE A 198 2.78 -31.63 -2.92
C PHE A 198 4.17 -31.06 -2.58
N MET A 199 4.32 -30.31 -1.48
CA MET A 199 5.57 -29.70 -1.07
C MET A 199 5.68 -29.61 0.45
N ASP A 200 6.66 -30.29 1.02
CA ASP A 200 6.98 -30.16 2.43
C ASP A 200 7.47 -28.73 2.74
N MET A 201 7.02 -28.20 3.88
CA MET A 201 7.40 -26.90 4.40
C MET A 201 8.90 -26.78 4.60
N SER A 202 9.59 -27.89 4.94
CA SER A 202 11.05 -27.91 5.03
C SER A 202 11.72 -27.63 3.68
N SER A 203 11.24 -28.28 2.62
CA SER A 203 11.76 -28.12 1.26
C SER A 203 11.54 -26.72 0.72
N LEU A 204 10.38 -26.11 1.02
CA LEU A 204 10.11 -24.72 0.65
C LEU A 204 11.08 -23.74 1.35
N ARG A 205 11.40 -23.98 2.63
CA ARG A 205 12.38 -23.16 3.37
C ARG A 205 13.76 -23.25 2.76
N ASP A 206 14.20 -24.45 2.43
CA ASP A 206 15.51 -24.69 1.81
C ASP A 206 15.55 -24.07 0.40
N TYR A 207 14.47 -24.18 -0.37
CA TYR A 207 14.33 -23.51 -1.67
C TYR A 207 14.52 -22.00 -1.55
N ILE A 208 13.83 -21.37 -0.59
CA ILE A 208 13.94 -19.93 -0.35
C ILE A 208 15.36 -19.56 0.13
N ALA A 209 15.95 -20.34 1.04
CA ALA A 209 17.30 -20.09 1.54
C ALA A 209 18.35 -20.18 0.44
N TYR A 210 18.24 -21.17 -0.44
CA TYR A 210 19.10 -21.35 -1.60
C TYR A 210 18.95 -20.20 -2.60
N ALA A 211 17.71 -19.86 -2.99
CA ALA A 211 17.42 -18.75 -3.91
C ALA A 211 18.06 -17.43 -3.47
N ARG A 212 18.02 -17.14 -2.17
CA ARG A 212 18.48 -15.87 -1.60
C ARG A 212 19.99 -15.76 -1.51
N SER A 213 20.68 -16.89 -1.33
CA SER A 213 22.13 -16.94 -1.14
C SER A 213 22.89 -17.02 -2.47
N TYR A 214 22.41 -17.83 -3.42
CA TYR A 214 23.18 -18.15 -4.63
C TYR A 214 22.77 -17.35 -5.87
N ILE A 215 21.57 -16.76 -5.90
CA ILE A 215 21.00 -16.22 -7.14
C ILE A 215 20.89 -14.70 -7.06
N GLN A 216 21.55 -14.03 -8.00
CA GLN A 216 21.56 -12.58 -8.13
C GLN A 216 21.25 -12.22 -9.59
N PRO A 217 19.96 -12.04 -9.93
CA PRO A 217 19.58 -11.80 -11.31
C PRO A 217 20.07 -10.44 -11.81
N SER A 218 20.65 -10.41 -13.00
CA SER A 218 20.97 -9.17 -13.72
C SER A 218 19.85 -8.77 -14.67
N LEU A 219 19.60 -7.47 -14.81
CA LEU A 219 18.59 -6.96 -15.74
C LEU A 219 19.07 -7.10 -17.19
N SER A 220 18.28 -7.73 -18.05
CA SER A 220 18.53 -7.75 -19.50
C SER A 220 18.17 -6.42 -20.16
N GLU A 221 18.73 -6.13 -21.33
CA GLU A 221 18.43 -4.90 -22.07
C GLU A 221 16.95 -4.82 -22.48
N GLU A 222 16.39 -5.95 -22.94
CA GLU A 222 14.98 -6.08 -23.31
C GLU A 222 14.05 -5.82 -22.11
N ALA A 223 14.34 -6.40 -20.95
CA ALA A 223 13.59 -6.15 -19.73
C ALA A 223 13.71 -4.69 -19.27
N GLY A 224 14.89 -4.07 -19.45
CA GLY A 224 15.11 -2.66 -19.17
C GLY A 224 14.21 -1.75 -20.02
N GLN A 225 14.12 -2.01 -21.32
CA GLN A 225 13.22 -1.27 -22.22
C GLN A 225 11.75 -1.47 -21.84
N ALA A 226 11.35 -2.70 -21.51
CA ALA A 226 9.98 -3.01 -21.07
C ALA A 226 9.59 -2.27 -19.78
N LEU A 227 10.51 -2.17 -18.81
CA LEU A 227 10.30 -1.41 -17.57
C LEU A 227 10.16 0.09 -17.81
N ILE A 228 10.98 0.66 -18.70
CA ILE A 228 10.90 2.08 -19.08
C ILE A 228 9.53 2.35 -19.72
N GLN A 229 9.13 1.51 -20.67
CA GLN A 229 7.83 1.63 -21.33
C GLN A 229 6.68 1.52 -20.31
N ALA A 230 6.74 0.56 -19.40
CA ALA A 230 5.75 0.40 -18.34
C ALA A 230 5.63 1.65 -17.46
N TYR A 231 6.75 2.27 -17.08
CA TYR A 231 6.76 3.50 -16.29
C TYR A 231 6.20 4.69 -17.06
N VAL A 232 6.56 4.84 -18.34
CA VAL A 232 6.03 5.90 -19.20
C VAL A 232 4.52 5.75 -19.38
N ASP A 233 4.03 4.53 -19.57
CA ASP A 233 2.59 4.25 -19.67
C ASP A 233 1.85 4.61 -18.37
N MET A 234 2.41 4.25 -17.21
CA MET A 234 1.86 4.63 -15.90
C MET A 234 1.78 6.16 -15.72
N ARG A 235 2.80 6.90 -16.18
CA ARG A 235 2.82 8.37 -16.19
C ARG A 235 1.76 8.95 -17.14
N LYS A 236 1.64 8.41 -18.35
CA LYS A 236 0.67 8.88 -19.37
C LYS A 236 -0.78 8.74 -18.89
N ILE A 237 -1.10 7.64 -18.23
CA ILE A 237 -2.44 7.38 -17.66
C ILE A 237 -2.83 8.46 -16.63
N GLY A 238 -1.85 9.04 -15.92
CA GLY A 238 -2.12 10.16 -15.00
C GLY A 238 -2.20 11.51 -15.65
N SER A 239 -1.30 11.78 -16.59
CA SER A 239 -1.27 13.07 -17.28
C SER A 239 -2.56 13.34 -18.06
N SER A 240 -3.16 12.32 -18.69
CA SER A 240 -4.43 12.48 -19.42
C SER A 240 -5.64 12.76 -18.52
N ARG A 241 -5.53 12.47 -17.22
CA ARG A 241 -6.62 12.62 -16.24
C ARG A 241 -6.35 13.72 -15.20
N GLY A 242 -5.33 14.56 -15.40
CA GLY A 242 -4.98 15.65 -14.47
C GLY A 242 -4.48 15.17 -13.10
N ALA A 243 -4.12 13.88 -12.99
CA ALA A 243 -3.67 13.24 -11.76
C ALA A 243 -2.15 12.98 -11.81
N VAL A 244 -1.44 13.24 -10.71
CA VAL A 244 -0.05 12.79 -10.56
C VAL A 244 -0.08 11.32 -10.20
N THR A 245 0.04 10.43 -11.19
CA THR A 245 -0.19 8.99 -10.97
C THR A 245 1.05 8.17 -10.64
N ALA A 246 2.25 8.63 -11.00
CA ALA A 246 3.43 7.77 -10.90
C ALA A 246 4.70 8.52 -10.47
N TYR A 247 5.37 7.95 -9.48
CA TYR A 247 6.63 8.46 -8.92
C TYR A 247 7.80 7.57 -9.36
N PRO A 248 9.03 8.11 -9.46
CA PRO A 248 10.22 7.31 -9.77
C PRO A 248 10.41 6.09 -8.84
N ARG A 249 9.96 6.19 -7.58
CA ARG A 249 10.01 5.08 -6.62
C ARG A 249 9.20 3.84 -7.04
N GLN A 250 8.14 4.02 -7.83
CA GLN A 250 7.37 2.88 -8.36
C GLN A 250 8.18 2.12 -9.42
N LEU A 251 9.02 2.80 -10.20
CA LEU A 251 9.93 2.12 -11.12
C LEU A 251 10.95 1.26 -10.34
N GLU A 252 11.51 1.78 -9.24
CA GLU A 252 12.36 0.97 -8.36
C GLU A 252 11.60 -0.24 -7.79
N SER A 253 10.34 -0.05 -7.42
CA SER A 253 9.46 -1.13 -6.93
C SER A 253 9.29 -2.22 -7.99
N LEU A 254 9.01 -1.83 -9.24
CA LEU A 254 8.88 -2.77 -10.37
C LEU A 254 10.18 -3.54 -10.64
N ILE A 255 11.34 -2.87 -10.59
CA ILE A 255 12.65 -3.52 -10.72
C ILE A 255 12.84 -4.58 -9.64
N ARG A 256 12.58 -4.24 -8.37
CA ARG A 256 12.69 -5.17 -7.24
C ARG A 256 11.75 -6.38 -7.38
N LEU A 257 10.51 -6.15 -7.84
CA LEU A 257 9.53 -7.21 -8.07
C LEU A 257 9.92 -8.13 -9.22
N ALA A 258 10.38 -7.58 -10.34
CA ALA A 258 10.86 -8.36 -11.49
C ALA A 258 12.09 -9.20 -11.12
N GLU A 259 13.05 -8.62 -10.38
CA GLU A 259 14.20 -9.37 -9.86
C GLU A 259 13.79 -10.46 -8.87
N ALA A 260 12.83 -10.19 -8.00
CA ALA A 260 12.31 -11.18 -7.06
C ALA A 260 11.62 -12.35 -7.79
N HIS A 261 10.91 -12.06 -8.89
CA HIS A 261 10.28 -13.08 -9.72
C HIS A 261 11.31 -13.93 -10.49
N ALA A 262 12.33 -13.30 -11.09
CA ALA A 262 13.43 -14.01 -11.72
C ALA A 262 14.18 -14.92 -10.72
N LYS A 263 14.44 -14.41 -9.51
CA LYS A 263 15.05 -15.18 -8.41
C LYS A 263 14.19 -16.37 -7.98
N MET A 264 12.87 -16.24 -8.00
CA MET A 264 11.95 -17.34 -7.70
C MET A 264 12.05 -18.48 -8.72
N ARG A 265 12.32 -18.18 -10.00
CA ARG A 265 12.53 -19.17 -11.08
C ARG A 265 13.97 -19.71 -11.15
N PHE A 266 14.85 -19.30 -10.24
CA PHE A 266 16.28 -19.53 -10.30
C PHE A 266 16.97 -19.00 -11.57
N SER A 267 16.41 -17.97 -12.19
CA SER A 267 17.02 -17.33 -13.35
C SER A 267 18.13 -16.35 -12.93
N GLY A 268 19.27 -16.42 -13.63
CA GLY A 268 20.37 -15.46 -13.50
C GLY A 268 20.12 -14.13 -14.23
N THR A 269 19.08 -14.06 -15.07
CA THR A 269 18.73 -12.88 -15.87
C THR A 269 17.25 -12.59 -15.78
N VAL A 270 16.89 -11.31 -15.66
CA VAL A 270 15.49 -10.87 -15.71
C VAL A 270 15.01 -10.85 -17.15
N GLU A 271 13.89 -11.53 -17.42
CA GLU A 271 13.25 -11.63 -18.72
C GLU A 271 12.00 -10.72 -18.80
N ILE A 272 11.46 -10.55 -20.01
CA ILE A 272 10.26 -9.73 -20.24
C ILE A 272 9.06 -10.25 -19.45
N VAL A 273 8.89 -11.57 -19.37
CA VAL A 273 7.82 -12.23 -18.59
C VAL A 273 7.85 -11.85 -17.10
N ASP A 274 9.04 -11.64 -16.52
CA ASP A 274 9.15 -11.22 -15.12
C ASP A 274 8.62 -9.78 -14.93
N VAL A 275 8.87 -8.92 -15.92
CA VAL A 275 8.41 -7.52 -15.92
C VAL A 275 6.90 -7.45 -16.12
N GLU A 276 6.34 -8.28 -17.00
CA GLU A 276 4.91 -8.34 -17.25
C GLU A 276 4.13 -8.81 -16.01
N GLU A 277 4.60 -9.85 -15.33
CA GLU A 277 3.98 -10.31 -14.08
C GLU A 277 4.11 -9.28 -12.95
N ALA A 278 5.28 -8.64 -12.81
CA ALA A 278 5.46 -7.55 -11.84
C ALA A 278 4.51 -6.38 -12.13
N LYS A 279 4.32 -6.01 -13.41
CA LYS A 279 3.38 -4.98 -13.86
C LYS A 279 1.94 -5.38 -13.57
N ARG A 280 1.57 -6.63 -13.83
CA ARG A 280 0.23 -7.17 -13.54
C ARG A 280 -0.09 -7.07 -12.06
N LEU A 281 0.83 -7.54 -11.20
CA LEU A 281 0.68 -7.51 -9.75
C LEU A 281 0.56 -6.07 -9.22
N HIS A 282 1.46 -5.19 -9.66
CA HIS A 282 1.45 -3.79 -9.24
C HIS A 282 0.18 -3.06 -9.69
N ARG A 283 -0.29 -3.32 -10.91
CA ARG A 283 -1.54 -2.73 -11.43
C ARG A 283 -2.74 -3.21 -10.65
N GLU A 284 -2.81 -4.49 -10.27
CA GLU A 284 -3.95 -5.01 -9.52
C GLU A 284 -4.00 -4.44 -8.10
N ALA A 285 -2.86 -4.38 -7.43
CA ALA A 285 -2.73 -3.69 -6.14
C ALA A 285 -3.12 -2.20 -6.23
N LEU A 286 -2.66 -1.49 -7.26
CA LEU A 286 -3.00 -0.08 -7.46
C LEU A 286 -4.46 0.16 -7.83
N LYS A 287 -5.06 -0.70 -8.67
CA LYS A 287 -6.48 -0.56 -9.06
C LYS A 287 -7.36 -0.52 -7.83
N GLN A 288 -7.20 -1.49 -6.94
CA GLN A 288 -7.98 -1.57 -5.72
C GLN A 288 -7.70 -0.37 -4.81
N ALA A 289 -6.43 0.03 -4.65
CA ALA A 289 -6.02 1.09 -3.73
C ALA A 289 -6.21 2.53 -4.24
N ALA A 290 -6.50 2.73 -5.53
CA ALA A 290 -6.56 4.06 -6.12
C ALA A 290 -7.86 4.35 -6.87
N THR A 291 -8.84 3.44 -6.89
CA THR A 291 -10.19 3.76 -7.36
C THR A 291 -10.87 4.75 -6.41
N ASP A 292 -11.15 5.95 -6.91
CA ASP A 292 -12.00 6.92 -6.23
C ASP A 292 -13.44 6.41 -6.24
N PRO A 293 -14.08 6.23 -5.07
CA PRO A 293 -15.42 5.67 -5.00
C PRO A 293 -16.52 6.56 -5.55
N LYS A 294 -16.30 7.88 -5.64
CA LYS A 294 -17.30 8.81 -6.19
C LYS A 294 -17.31 8.80 -7.71
N THR A 295 -16.15 8.56 -8.33
CA THR A 295 -15.98 8.65 -9.79
C THR A 295 -15.77 7.28 -10.44
N GLY A 296 -15.43 6.24 -9.67
CA GLY A 296 -15.01 4.94 -10.20
C GLY A 296 -13.66 5.00 -10.95
N ILE A 297 -12.96 6.13 -10.89
CA ILE A 297 -11.73 6.39 -11.66
C ILE A 297 -10.51 6.11 -10.79
N ILE A 298 -9.50 5.47 -11.37
CA ILE A 298 -8.20 5.25 -10.73
C ILE A 298 -7.42 6.58 -10.68
N ASP A 299 -7.24 7.15 -9.49
CA ASP A 299 -6.42 8.33 -9.20
C ASP A 299 -5.38 8.01 -8.11
N VAL A 300 -4.17 7.64 -8.55
CA VAL A 300 -3.04 7.32 -7.63
C VAL A 300 -2.55 8.55 -6.85
N GLY A 301 -2.91 9.77 -7.28
CA GLY A 301 -2.60 11.00 -6.53
C GLY A 301 -3.31 11.09 -5.18
N ILE A 302 -4.39 10.31 -4.98
CA ILE A 302 -5.05 10.16 -3.68
C ILE A 302 -4.07 9.59 -2.66
N LEU A 303 -3.33 8.53 -3.00
CA LEU A 303 -2.40 7.84 -2.09
C LEU A 303 -1.26 8.72 -1.56
N THR A 304 -0.98 9.86 -2.19
CA THR A 304 0.14 10.75 -1.83
C THR A 304 -0.26 12.13 -1.33
N THR A 305 -1.38 12.65 -1.79
CA THR A 305 -1.87 13.98 -1.36
C THR A 305 -3.06 13.90 -0.41
N GLY A 306 -3.71 12.73 -0.35
CA GLY A 306 -4.87 12.47 0.52
C GLY A 306 -6.15 13.11 0.02
N VAL A 307 -6.07 13.81 -1.11
CA VAL A 307 -7.19 14.53 -1.71
C VAL A 307 -7.23 14.16 -3.18
N SER A 308 -8.41 13.75 -3.66
CA SER A 308 -8.60 13.44 -5.09
C SER A 308 -8.36 14.67 -5.96
N SER A 309 -8.01 14.45 -7.23
CA SER A 309 -7.90 15.53 -8.23
C SER A 309 -9.19 16.33 -8.37
N SER A 310 -10.35 15.67 -8.27
CA SER A 310 -11.68 16.28 -8.27
C SER A 310 -11.88 17.17 -7.05
N GLU A 311 -11.54 16.70 -5.84
CA GLU A 311 -11.63 17.51 -4.62
C GLU A 311 -10.62 18.64 -4.58
N ARG A 312 -9.40 18.47 -5.10
CA ARG A 312 -8.41 19.54 -5.22
C ARG A 312 -8.92 20.65 -6.15
N SER A 313 -9.46 20.28 -7.30
CA SER A 313 -10.07 21.23 -8.24
C SER A 313 -11.25 21.96 -7.62
N ARG A 314 -12.13 21.23 -6.93
CA ARG A 314 -13.27 21.81 -6.19
C ARG A 314 -12.83 22.76 -5.08
N ARG A 315 -11.82 22.40 -4.26
CA ARG A 315 -11.27 23.28 -3.22
C ARG A 315 -10.64 24.53 -3.82
N GLN A 316 -9.93 24.42 -4.95
CA GLN A 316 -9.37 25.58 -5.65
C GLN A 316 -10.46 26.49 -6.22
N LEU A 317 -11.54 25.92 -6.76
CA LEU A 317 -12.67 26.67 -7.30
C LEU A 317 -13.40 27.42 -6.18
N LEU A 318 -13.72 26.72 -5.08
CA LEU A 318 -14.29 27.32 -3.87
C LEU A 318 -13.39 28.40 -3.28
N ALA A 319 -12.07 28.18 -3.23
CA ALA A 319 -11.12 29.18 -2.76
C ALA A 319 -11.10 30.41 -3.66
N LYS A 320 -11.14 30.25 -4.99
CA LYS A 320 -11.23 31.37 -5.95
C LYS A 320 -12.54 32.13 -5.81
N GLU A 321 -13.67 31.45 -5.63
CA GLU A 321 -14.96 32.10 -5.40
C GLU A 321 -15.01 32.85 -4.08
N LEU A 322 -14.51 32.24 -3.00
CA LEU A 322 -14.32 32.92 -1.71
C LEU A 322 -13.45 34.16 -1.84
N LEU A 323 -12.34 34.08 -2.59
CA LEU A 323 -11.46 35.22 -2.81
C LEU A 323 -12.18 36.34 -3.57
N LYS A 324 -12.98 36.01 -4.59
CA LYS A 324 -13.83 36.98 -5.31
C LYS A 324 -14.87 37.63 -4.39
N LEU A 325 -15.54 36.85 -3.55
CA LEU A 325 -16.53 37.35 -2.58
C LEU A 325 -15.91 38.23 -1.49
N LEU A 326 -14.73 37.86 -1.01
CA LEU A 326 -13.99 38.68 -0.04
C LEU A 326 -13.48 39.97 -0.68
N GLN A 327 -12.98 39.94 -1.92
CA GLN A 327 -12.52 41.13 -2.64
C GLN A 327 -13.67 42.09 -2.97
N SER A 328 -14.84 41.59 -3.35
CA SER A 328 -16.01 42.44 -3.62
C SER A 328 -16.46 43.18 -2.35
N LYS A 329 -16.39 42.52 -1.18
CA LYS A 329 -16.79 43.12 0.09
C LYS A 329 -15.68 43.87 0.84
N ALA A 330 -14.41 43.60 0.57
CA ALA A 330 -13.29 44.42 1.08
C ALA A 330 -13.41 45.87 0.60
N LYS A 331 -13.97 46.10 -0.60
CA LYS A 331 -14.30 47.42 -1.12
C LYS A 331 -15.42 48.13 -0.34
N SER A 332 -16.22 47.40 0.44
CA SER A 332 -17.34 47.92 1.24
C SER A 332 -17.01 48.12 2.73
N GLY A 333 -15.78 47.85 3.18
CA GLY A 333 -15.30 48.19 4.53
C GLY A 333 -15.94 47.44 5.71
N ALA A 334 -16.76 46.42 5.47
CA ALA A 334 -17.49 45.72 6.53
C ALA A 334 -16.70 44.54 7.15
N GLN A 335 -16.67 44.44 8.49
CA GLN A 335 -16.23 43.24 9.20
C GLN A 335 -17.21 42.08 8.93
N LEU A 336 -16.71 40.99 8.37
CA LEU A 336 -17.52 39.81 8.05
C LEU A 336 -17.50 38.82 9.22
N LYS A 337 -18.70 38.48 9.71
CA LYS A 337 -18.89 37.30 10.58
C LYS A 337 -18.85 36.04 9.71
N THR A 338 -18.12 35.02 10.16
CA THR A 338 -17.90 33.76 9.43
C THR A 338 -19.22 33.07 9.04
N GLN A 339 -20.27 33.19 9.86
CA GLN A 339 -21.61 32.64 9.58
C GLN A 339 -22.30 33.29 8.37
N ALA A 340 -22.21 34.60 8.20
CA ALA A 340 -22.87 35.30 7.09
C ALA A 340 -22.23 34.95 5.73
N VAL A 341 -20.92 34.66 5.72
CA VAL A 341 -20.22 34.17 4.51
C VAL A 341 -20.68 32.76 4.16
N LEU A 342 -20.89 31.90 5.16
CA LEU A 342 -21.28 30.52 4.96
C LEU A 342 -22.72 30.38 4.45
N GLU A 343 -23.66 31.19 4.95
CA GLU A 343 -25.04 31.25 4.44
C GLU A 343 -25.10 31.75 2.99
N MET A 344 -24.29 32.76 2.63
CA MET A 344 -24.19 33.25 1.27
C MET A 344 -23.60 32.22 0.31
N MET A 345 -22.59 31.46 0.76
CA MET A 345 -22.05 30.34 -0.03
C MET A 345 -23.08 29.22 -0.20
N GLN A 346 -23.86 28.87 0.82
CA GLN A 346 -24.90 27.84 0.71
C GLN A 346 -25.99 28.25 -0.29
N ALA A 347 -26.39 29.53 -0.28
CA ALA A 347 -27.35 30.08 -1.24
C ALA A 347 -26.83 30.02 -2.70
N GLN A 348 -25.53 30.26 -2.92
CA GLN A 348 -24.91 30.14 -4.25
C GLN A 348 -24.63 28.69 -4.66
N SER A 349 -24.30 27.82 -3.71
CA SER A 349 -23.96 26.41 -3.96
C SER A 349 -25.16 25.59 -4.45
N GLN A 350 -26.38 25.93 -4.02
CA GLN A 350 -27.59 25.28 -4.54
C GLN A 350 -27.75 25.50 -6.05
N VAL A 351 -27.37 26.66 -6.58
CA VAL A 351 -27.51 26.97 -8.02
C VAL A 351 -26.52 26.18 -8.88
N VAL A 352 -25.28 26.02 -8.42
CA VAL A 352 -24.23 25.27 -9.15
C VAL A 352 -24.51 23.77 -9.20
N SER A 353 -25.11 23.20 -8.15
CA SER A 353 -25.48 21.77 -8.14
C SER A 353 -26.56 21.39 -9.16
N TYR A 354 -27.43 22.34 -9.55
CA TYR A 354 -28.42 22.09 -10.61
C TYR A 354 -27.79 22.19 -12.01
N GLU A 355 -26.81 23.07 -12.23
CA GLU A 355 -26.13 23.19 -13.53
C GLU A 355 -25.14 22.05 -13.81
N GLU A 356 -24.38 21.58 -12.80
CA GLU A 356 -23.48 20.43 -12.96
C GLU A 356 -24.24 19.12 -13.19
N ASN A 357 -25.37 18.90 -12.49
CA ASN A 357 -26.23 17.74 -12.73
C ASN A 357 -26.88 17.77 -14.12
N MET A 358 -27.15 18.97 -14.66
CA MET A 358 -27.69 19.11 -16.00
C MET A 358 -26.63 18.85 -17.09
N TYR A 359 -25.36 19.24 -16.86
CA TYR A 359 -24.26 18.97 -17.80
C TYR A 359 -23.81 17.50 -17.82
N TYR A 360 -23.79 16.82 -16.67
CA TYR A 360 -23.42 15.41 -16.59
C TYR A 360 -24.59 14.44 -16.81
N GLY A 361 -25.84 14.88 -16.59
CA GLY A 361 -27.04 14.05 -16.77
C GLY A 361 -27.39 13.75 -18.23
N ILE A 362 -26.89 14.52 -19.21
CA ILE A 362 -27.25 14.33 -20.63
C ILE A 362 -26.46 13.17 -21.26
N HIS A 363 -25.32 12.75 -20.70
CA HIS A 363 -24.49 11.69 -21.28
C HIS A 363 -24.85 10.26 -20.81
N THR A 364 -25.73 10.11 -19.82
CA THR A 364 -26.11 8.80 -19.25
C THR A 364 -27.48 8.27 -19.68
N THR A 365 -28.26 9.01 -20.48
CA THR A 365 -29.65 8.64 -20.83
C THR A 365 -29.83 8.14 -22.27
N PHE A 366 -28.74 7.74 -22.95
CA PHE A 366 -28.78 7.23 -24.33
C PHE A 366 -28.20 5.81 -24.49
N ILE A 367 -28.25 4.97 -23.46
CA ILE A 367 -28.01 3.52 -23.61
C ILE A 367 -28.88 2.78 -22.60
N CYS A 368 -30.16 2.60 -22.92
CA CYS A 368 -31.04 1.49 -22.51
C CYS A 368 -32.47 1.88 -22.88
N ASP A 369 -32.93 1.45 -24.06
CA ASP A 369 -34.32 1.01 -24.30
C ASP A 369 -34.45 0.58 -25.76
N PHE A 370 -33.99 -0.65 -26.03
CA PHE A 370 -34.33 -1.41 -27.22
C PHE A 370 -34.76 -2.81 -26.76
N HIS A 371 -35.89 -2.88 -26.06
CA HIS A 371 -36.69 -4.10 -26.00
C HIS A 371 -38.14 -3.81 -26.39
N THR A 372 -38.44 -4.34 -27.56
CA THR A 372 -39.69 -4.40 -28.32
C THR A 372 -40.92 -4.72 -27.47
N HIS A 373 -41.86 -3.78 -27.40
CA HIS A 373 -43.29 -4.07 -27.30
C HIS A 373 -44.03 -3.30 -28.39
N HIS A 374 -44.53 -4.04 -29.39
CA HIS A 374 -45.44 -3.52 -30.41
C HIS A 374 -46.86 -3.39 -29.84
N PRO A 375 -47.57 -2.28 -30.08
CA PRO A 375 -49.02 -2.16 -29.89
C PRO A 375 -49.74 -2.06 -31.25
N VAL A 376 -50.83 -2.80 -31.41
CA VAL A 376 -51.92 -2.55 -32.38
C VAL A 376 -53.14 -3.25 -31.75
N GLY A 377 -54.33 -2.69 -31.54
CA GLY A 377 -55.00 -1.50 -32.04
C GLY A 377 -56.49 -1.88 -32.07
N ALA A 378 -57.35 -1.11 -31.39
CA ALA A 378 -58.80 -1.31 -31.43
C ALA A 378 -59.37 -0.79 -32.76
N HIS A 379 -60.31 -1.52 -33.36
CA HIS A 379 -61.57 -1.00 -33.92
C HIS A 379 -62.41 -2.13 -34.56
N ASP A 380 -63.71 -2.06 -34.26
CA ASP A 380 -64.90 -2.77 -34.78
C ASP A 380 -65.17 -4.23 -34.38
#